data_AF-A0A7Y5FX43-F1
#
_entry.id   AF-A0A7Y5FX43-F1
#
_cell.length_a   1.000
_cell.length_b   1.000
_cell.length_c   1.000
_cell.angle_alpha   90.00
_cell.angle_beta   90.00
_cell.angle_gamma   90.00
#
_symmetry.space_group_name_H-M   'P 1'
#
loop_
_entity.id
_entity.type
_entity.pdbx_description
1 polymer ?
#
loop_
_entity_poly.entity_id
_entity_poly.type
_entity_poly.pdbx_seq_one_letter_code
_entity_poly.pdbx_strand_id
1 'polypeptide(L)'
;MNKNRYSIVFLFLLITVCMALAAKPWGAKRKLDDAQKGLFTLVEGDVKKKQLQDLDWIRAQLKTNVYTGDKVRTLLKSRAEMQLAEIDLIRLAPKTTIDIVKLYEETKEKKLETKIKLEQGDIWGKVKSVDANSTFDVSSDFAGAAITGTVFRLNHDSTKQETQLKVYTGEVKISNAPEKMDTLTPQTIGGSQRRQIEGPRQVPGPTQISLDQWVYLVRNMQQITIGANGKVKSTGSFKANDRDEQTDWVKWNLARDRQSGNR
;
A
#
# COMPACT_ATOMS: atom_id res chain seq x y z
N MET A 1 52.40 65.16 -10.16
CA MET A 1 53.01 64.21 -9.21
C MET A 1 52.00 63.93 -8.10
N ASN A 2 51.45 62.70 -8.03
CA ASN A 2 50.64 62.08 -6.96
C ASN A 2 49.38 62.80 -6.42
N LYS A 3 48.29 62.13 -6.04
CA LYS A 3 47.65 60.84 -6.36
C LYS A 3 46.33 60.87 -5.57
N ASN A 4 45.24 60.52 -6.23
CA ASN A 4 43.88 60.36 -5.70
C ASN A 4 43.84 59.72 -4.30
N ARG A 5 43.14 60.37 -3.36
CA ARG A 5 42.80 59.80 -2.04
C ARG A 5 41.36 60.08 -1.61
N TYR A 6 40.36 59.93 -2.49
CA TYR A 6 38.95 60.00 -2.06
C TYR A 6 38.04 59.01 -2.82
N SER A 7 38.51 57.80 -3.08
CA SER A 7 37.72 56.78 -3.81
C SER A 7 37.71 55.40 -3.12
N ILE A 8 37.78 55.35 -1.79
CA ILE A 8 37.75 54.08 -1.02
C ILE A 8 36.75 54.10 0.15
N VAL A 9 36.05 55.21 0.42
CA VAL A 9 35.07 55.25 1.54
C VAL A 9 33.62 54.97 1.09
N PHE A 10 33.36 54.87 -0.21
CA PHE A 10 32.00 54.64 -0.75
C PHE A 10 31.80 53.26 -1.40
N LEU A 11 32.59 52.26 -1.02
CA LEU A 11 32.45 50.86 -1.50
C LEU A 11 32.34 49.84 -0.35
N PHE A 12 31.82 50.27 0.80
CA PHE A 12 31.48 49.36 1.91
C PHE A 12 30.03 49.51 2.40
N LEU A 13 29.21 50.31 1.70
CA LEU A 13 27.81 50.55 2.08
C LEU A 13 26.78 49.87 1.14
N LEU A 14 27.22 48.96 0.25
CA LEU A 14 26.31 48.33 -0.73
C LEU A 14 26.39 46.80 -0.84
N ILE A 15 27.08 46.13 0.10
CA ILE A 15 27.18 44.64 0.10
C ILE A 15 26.56 44.01 1.36
N THR A 16 26.27 44.78 2.41
CA THR A 16 25.68 44.25 3.66
C THR A 16 24.14 44.35 3.75
N VAL A 17 23.46 44.94 2.76
CA VAL A 17 21.98 45.13 2.79
C VAL A 17 21.22 44.20 1.82
N CYS A 18 21.89 43.33 1.06
CA CYS A 18 21.22 42.35 0.17
C CYS A 18 21.22 40.91 0.69
N MET A 19 21.70 40.63 1.90
CA MET A 19 21.64 39.30 2.52
C MET A 19 20.43 39.12 3.46
N ALA A 20 19.36 39.89 3.23
CA ALA A 20 18.06 39.73 3.88
C ALA A 20 16.95 39.40 2.87
N LEU A 21 17.30 38.86 1.69
CA LEU A 21 16.33 38.25 0.78
C LEU A 21 16.05 36.81 1.21
N ALA A 22 15.08 36.69 2.10
CA ALA A 22 14.19 35.55 2.26
C ALA A 22 14.87 34.18 2.31
N ALA A 23 15.45 33.85 3.47
CA ALA A 23 15.38 32.47 3.96
C ALA A 23 13.89 32.15 4.16
N LYS A 24 13.22 31.67 3.11
CA LYS A 24 11.93 30.99 3.26
C LYS A 24 12.16 29.86 4.26
N PRO A 25 11.39 29.75 5.36
CA PRO A 25 11.51 28.59 6.22
C PRO A 25 11.30 27.35 5.35
N TRP A 26 12.36 26.56 5.24
CA TRP A 26 12.38 25.28 4.56
C TRP A 26 11.50 24.34 5.38
N GLY A 27 10.21 24.35 5.06
CA GLY A 27 9.19 23.70 5.87
C GLY A 27 7.82 24.32 5.67
N ALA A 28 7.42 24.57 4.42
CA ALA A 28 6.03 24.82 4.12
C ALA A 28 5.25 23.53 4.46
N LYS A 29 4.58 23.49 5.62
CA LYS A 29 3.58 22.45 5.91
C LYS A 29 2.52 22.55 4.82
N ARG A 30 2.56 21.60 3.87
CA ARG A 30 1.55 21.45 2.83
C ARG A 30 0.19 21.35 3.53
N LYS A 31 -0.72 22.30 3.27
CA LYS A 31 -2.13 22.15 3.66
C LYS A 31 -2.67 20.96 2.87
N LEU A 32 -2.74 19.81 3.51
CA LEU A 32 -3.40 18.62 2.98
C LEU A 32 -4.90 18.86 3.05
N ASP A 33 -5.60 18.61 1.94
CA ASP A 33 -7.06 18.68 1.87
C ASP A 33 -7.68 17.64 2.81
N ASP A 34 -8.82 17.95 3.42
CA ASP A 34 -9.52 17.04 4.33
C ASP A 34 -9.97 15.75 3.63
N ALA A 35 -10.02 15.74 2.30
CA ALA A 35 -10.24 14.57 1.45
C ALA A 35 -9.03 13.62 1.34
N GLN A 36 -7.81 14.06 1.71
CA GLN A 36 -6.55 13.31 1.55
C GLN A 36 -6.00 12.79 2.89
N LYS A 37 -6.88 12.41 3.82
CA LYS A 37 -6.50 11.86 5.12
C LYS A 37 -7.35 10.64 5.50
N GLY A 38 -6.73 9.74 6.25
CA GLY A 38 -7.39 8.67 6.98
C GLY A 38 -7.49 9.01 8.47
N LEU A 39 -8.19 8.18 9.23
CA LEU A 39 -8.41 8.35 10.66
C LEU A 39 -8.21 7.01 11.38
N PHE A 40 -7.48 7.02 12.49
CA PHE A 40 -7.50 5.88 13.41
C PHE A 40 -8.86 5.77 14.10
N THR A 41 -9.63 4.74 13.76
CA THR A 41 -10.94 4.41 14.38
C THR A 41 -10.83 3.33 15.46
N LEU A 42 -9.66 2.68 15.56
CA LEU A 42 -9.28 1.82 16.67
C LEU A 42 -7.78 1.88 16.91
N VAL A 43 -7.40 1.97 18.18
CA VAL A 43 -6.02 1.80 18.63
C VAL A 43 -6.04 0.94 19.90
N GLU A 44 -5.63 -0.31 19.78
CA GLU A 44 -5.48 -1.26 20.89
C GLU A 44 -4.00 -1.60 21.09
N GLY A 45 -3.52 -1.55 22.33
CA GLY A 45 -2.12 -1.85 22.66
C GLY A 45 -1.14 -0.74 22.30
N ASP A 46 0.02 -1.09 21.74
CA ASP A 46 1.06 -0.17 21.30
C ASP A 46 1.08 -0.09 19.76
N VAL A 47 0.37 0.92 19.26
CA VAL A 47 0.34 1.31 17.85
C VAL A 47 1.18 2.57 17.70
N LYS A 48 2.06 2.57 16.70
CA LYS A 48 2.95 3.70 16.42
C LYS A 48 2.82 4.13 14.99
N LYS A 49 3.03 5.42 14.75
CA LYS A 49 3.16 5.99 13.42
C LYS A 49 4.37 6.91 13.35
N LYS A 50 4.86 7.17 12.15
CA LYS A 50 5.84 8.22 11.88
C LYS A 50 5.70 8.70 10.45
N GLN A 51 6.10 9.94 10.17
CA GLN A 51 6.20 10.37 8.78
C GLN A 51 7.49 9.84 8.15
N LEU A 52 7.53 9.76 6.82
CA LEU A 52 8.70 9.29 6.06
C LEU A 52 10.00 10.04 6.42
N GLN A 53 9.89 11.33 6.72
CA GLN A 53 11.03 12.21 7.06
C GLN A 53 11.40 12.16 8.54
N ASP A 54 10.56 11.56 9.38
CA ASP A 54 10.78 11.47 10.81
C ASP A 54 11.63 10.24 11.16
N LEU A 55 12.60 10.46 12.04
CA LEU A 55 13.39 9.37 12.62
C LEU A 55 12.58 8.62 13.68
N ASP A 56 11.83 9.37 14.49
CA ASP A 56 11.17 8.84 15.69
C ASP A 56 9.76 8.34 15.43
N TRP A 57 9.44 7.22 16.08
CA TRP A 57 8.11 6.67 16.11
C TRP A 57 7.29 7.29 17.24
N ILE A 58 6.16 7.90 16.91
CA ILE A 58 5.21 8.42 17.88
C ILE A 58 4.07 7.43 18.10
N ARG A 59 3.46 7.46 19.29
CA ARG A 59 2.29 6.65 19.59
C ARG A 59 1.09 7.16 18.78
N ALA A 60 0.41 6.27 18.06
CA ALA A 60 -0.85 6.59 17.41
C ALA A 60 -1.95 6.72 18.46
N GLN A 61 -2.88 7.65 18.24
CA GLN A 61 -4.01 7.89 19.13
C GLN A 61 -5.32 7.73 18.38
N LEU A 62 -6.37 7.34 19.10
CA LEU A 62 -7.72 7.25 18.54
C LEU A 62 -8.16 8.61 17.98
N LYS A 63 -8.84 8.61 16.84
CA LYS A 63 -9.30 9.80 16.10
C LYS A 63 -8.17 10.76 15.69
N THR A 64 -6.93 10.26 15.57
CA THR A 64 -5.86 11.03 14.92
C THR A 64 -5.73 10.69 13.45
N ASN A 65 -5.31 11.68 12.68
CA ASN A 65 -5.21 11.57 11.23
C ASN A 65 -4.04 10.68 10.81
N VAL A 66 -4.19 10.14 9.61
CA VAL A 66 -3.23 9.33 8.88
C VAL A 66 -3.06 9.97 7.51
N TYR A 67 -1.83 10.12 7.03
CA TYR A 67 -1.53 10.85 5.80
C TYR A 67 -0.68 10.03 4.83
N THR A 68 -0.63 10.46 3.56
CA THR A 68 0.42 9.99 2.65
C THR A 68 1.81 10.19 3.30
N GLY A 69 2.65 9.18 3.17
CA GLY A 69 4.00 9.14 3.71
C GLY A 69 4.07 8.67 5.16
N ASP A 70 2.93 8.43 5.82
CA ASP A 70 2.94 7.83 7.15
C ASP A 70 3.31 6.35 7.06
N LYS A 71 4.28 5.94 7.89
CA LYS A 71 4.53 4.54 8.23
C LYS A 71 3.79 4.21 9.52
N VAL A 72 3.04 3.12 9.54
CA VAL A 72 2.23 2.69 10.70
C VAL A 72 2.64 1.28 11.11
N ARG A 73 2.77 1.04 12.42
CA ARG A 73 3.04 -0.28 12.96
C ARG A 73 2.24 -0.61 14.21
N THR A 74 1.90 -1.87 14.35
CA THR A 74 1.33 -2.48 15.56
C THR A 74 2.37 -3.40 16.20
N LEU A 75 2.60 -3.28 17.50
CA LEU A 75 3.51 -4.18 18.22
C LEU A 75 2.80 -5.46 18.68
N LEU A 76 3.40 -6.18 19.63
CA LEU A 76 2.78 -7.36 20.24
C LEU A 76 1.44 -7.00 20.89
N LYS A 77 0.47 -7.91 20.81
CA LYS A 77 -0.86 -7.76 21.42
C LYS A 77 -1.53 -6.41 21.09
N SER A 78 -1.27 -5.88 19.89
CA SER A 78 -1.74 -4.58 19.45
C SER A 78 -2.52 -4.72 18.16
N ARG A 79 -3.56 -3.90 17.99
CA ARG A 79 -4.38 -3.84 16.77
C ARG A 79 -4.69 -2.39 16.44
N ALA A 80 -4.81 -2.10 15.16
CA ALA A 80 -5.26 -0.80 14.70
C ALA A 80 -6.35 -0.97 13.64
N GLU A 81 -7.28 -0.03 13.60
CA GLU A 81 -8.17 0.17 12.46
C GLU A 81 -7.99 1.61 12.00
N MET A 82 -7.81 1.77 10.70
CA MET A 82 -7.84 3.05 10.03
C MET A 82 -9.00 3.05 9.06
N GLN A 83 -9.83 4.07 9.17
CA GLN A 83 -10.77 4.44 8.14
C GLN A 83 -10.06 5.38 7.17
N LEU A 84 -9.89 4.92 5.95
CA LEU A 84 -9.50 5.73 4.81
C LEU A 84 -10.79 6.34 4.22
N ALA A 85 -10.71 7.33 3.33
CA ALA A 85 -11.84 8.18 2.91
C ALA A 85 -13.17 7.44 2.75
N GLU A 86 -14.21 8.15 3.15
CA GLU A 86 -15.61 7.78 3.36
C GLU A 86 -15.88 6.39 3.99
N ILE A 87 -15.34 5.27 3.50
CA ILE A 87 -15.76 3.92 3.90
C ILE A 87 -14.73 2.78 3.74
N ASP A 88 -13.52 3.05 3.24
CA ASP A 88 -12.47 2.02 3.16
C ASP A 88 -11.85 1.77 4.54
N LEU A 89 -11.79 0.51 4.96
CA LEU A 89 -11.23 0.13 6.26
C LEU A 89 -10.00 -0.75 6.05
N ILE A 90 -8.89 -0.36 6.67
CA ILE A 90 -7.69 -1.18 6.80
C ILE A 90 -7.43 -1.43 8.27
N ARG A 91 -7.33 -2.71 8.63
CA ARG A 91 -6.99 -3.15 9.99
C ARG A 91 -5.67 -3.88 10.00
N LEU A 92 -4.89 -3.61 11.04
CA LEU A 92 -3.57 -4.20 11.24
C LEU A 92 -3.65 -5.20 12.39
N ALA A 93 -3.23 -6.44 12.12
CA ALA A 93 -3.02 -7.45 13.14
C ALA A 93 -1.79 -7.10 14.01
N PRO A 94 -1.52 -7.82 15.11
CA PRO A 94 -0.26 -7.66 15.85
C PRO A 94 0.97 -7.88 14.96
N LYS A 95 2.07 -7.19 15.28
CA LYS A 95 3.36 -7.28 14.55
C LYS A 95 3.23 -6.96 13.05
N THR A 96 2.46 -5.93 12.72
CA THR A 96 2.24 -5.51 11.33
C THR A 96 2.84 -4.14 11.10
N THR A 97 3.52 -3.96 9.97
CA THR A 97 4.07 -2.67 9.53
C THR A 97 3.65 -2.40 8.09
N ILE A 98 3.11 -1.21 7.85
CA ILE A 98 2.72 -0.73 6.53
C ILE A 98 3.28 0.65 6.25
N ASP A 99 3.45 0.97 4.97
CA ASP A 99 3.64 2.33 4.46
C ASP A 99 2.42 2.78 3.69
N ILE A 100 1.99 4.02 3.95
CA ILE A 100 0.92 4.67 3.20
C ILE A 100 1.60 5.50 2.13
N VAL A 101 1.79 4.90 0.96
CA VAL A 101 2.57 5.48 -0.13
C VAL A 101 1.80 6.60 -0.83
N LYS A 102 0.49 6.42 -0.99
CA LYS A 102 -0.44 7.44 -1.52
C LYS A 102 -1.79 7.29 -0.86
N LEU A 103 -2.48 8.40 -0.65
CA LEU A 103 -3.82 8.43 -0.08
C LEU A 103 -4.67 9.46 -0.80
N TYR A 104 -5.60 8.99 -1.65
CA TYR A 104 -6.47 9.81 -2.51
C TYR A 104 -5.70 10.87 -3.31
N GLU A 105 -4.55 10.46 -3.87
CA GLU A 105 -3.77 11.35 -4.73
C GLU A 105 -4.33 11.29 -6.15
N GLU A 106 -4.60 12.46 -6.72
CA GLU A 106 -5.10 12.55 -8.09
C GLU A 106 -3.97 12.23 -9.09
N THR A 107 -4.21 11.29 -9.99
CA THR A 107 -3.28 10.97 -11.08
C THR A 107 -3.44 11.96 -12.24
N LYS A 108 -2.56 11.88 -13.25
CA LYS A 108 -2.66 12.71 -14.46
C LYS A 108 -3.96 12.47 -15.22
N GLU A 109 -4.52 11.27 -15.07
CA GLU A 109 -5.78 10.81 -15.67
C GLU A 109 -7.00 11.17 -14.81
N LYS A 110 -6.84 12.01 -13.76
CA LYS A 110 -7.90 12.44 -12.84
C LYS A 110 -8.55 11.29 -12.06
N LYS A 111 -7.77 10.26 -11.75
CA LYS A 111 -8.19 9.15 -10.89
C LYS A 111 -7.65 9.37 -9.48
N LEU A 112 -8.40 8.96 -8.47
CA LEU A 112 -7.92 8.98 -7.08
C LEU A 112 -7.22 7.66 -6.78
N GLU A 113 -5.92 7.73 -6.50
CA GLU A 113 -5.09 6.57 -6.21
C GLU A 113 -4.81 6.47 -4.70
N THR A 114 -5.09 5.31 -4.12
CA THR A 114 -4.64 4.93 -2.78
C THR A 114 -3.68 3.77 -2.90
N LYS A 115 -2.47 3.92 -2.34
CA LYS A 115 -1.41 2.90 -2.41
C LYS A 115 -0.86 2.62 -1.02
N ILE A 116 -0.98 1.37 -0.60
CA ILE A 116 -0.46 0.88 0.68
C ILE A 116 0.57 -0.21 0.41
N LYS A 117 1.71 -0.13 1.08
CA LYS A 117 2.72 -1.19 1.07
C LYS A 117 2.71 -1.94 2.40
N LEU A 118 2.58 -3.26 2.37
CA LEU A 118 2.74 -4.14 3.52
C LEU A 118 4.20 -4.62 3.59
N GLU A 119 4.92 -4.18 4.62
CA GLU A 119 6.31 -4.62 4.86
C GLU A 119 6.37 -5.97 5.57
N GLN A 120 5.45 -6.22 6.51
CA GLN A 120 5.38 -7.44 7.31
C GLN A 120 4.05 -7.49 8.05
N GLY A 121 3.55 -8.71 8.27
CA GLY A 121 2.43 -8.97 9.16
C GLY A 121 1.16 -9.29 8.40
N ASP A 122 0.02 -8.92 8.97
CA ASP A 122 -1.29 -9.34 8.49
C ASP A 122 -2.24 -8.15 8.51
N ILE A 123 -2.85 -7.86 7.36
CA ILE A 123 -3.85 -6.81 7.22
C ILE A 123 -5.17 -7.40 6.77
N TRP A 124 -6.24 -6.79 7.27
CA TRP A 124 -7.60 -7.01 6.81
C TRP A 124 -8.09 -5.75 6.14
N GLY A 125 -8.51 -5.87 4.88
CA GLY A 125 -9.07 -4.77 4.12
C GLY A 125 -10.54 -5.00 3.80
N LYS A 126 -11.34 -3.97 4.04
CA LYS A 126 -12.73 -3.87 3.56
C LYS A 126 -12.82 -2.61 2.72
N VAL A 127 -12.68 -2.80 1.41
CA VAL A 127 -12.67 -1.73 0.42
C VAL A 127 -14.04 -1.70 -0.24
N LYS A 128 -14.72 -0.55 -0.24
CA LYS A 128 -16.02 -0.44 -0.89
C LYS A 128 -15.84 0.02 -2.34
N SER A 129 -16.70 -0.47 -3.23
CA SER A 129 -16.73 -0.08 -4.64
C SER A 129 -17.53 1.22 -4.78
N VAL A 130 -16.92 2.37 -4.53
CA VAL A 130 -17.67 3.64 -4.48
C VAL A 130 -17.57 4.43 -5.77
N ASP A 131 -16.42 4.39 -6.44
CA ASP A 131 -16.19 5.16 -7.67
C ASP A 131 -15.35 4.37 -8.67
N ALA A 132 -15.82 4.30 -9.93
CA ALA A 132 -15.09 3.71 -11.05
C ALA A 132 -13.77 4.45 -11.36
N ASN A 133 -13.62 5.68 -10.86
CA ASN A 133 -12.41 6.50 -11.00
C ASN A 133 -11.46 6.42 -9.79
N SER A 134 -11.72 5.53 -8.83
CA SER A 134 -10.83 5.28 -7.69
C SER A 134 -10.09 3.96 -7.85
N THR A 135 -8.78 3.94 -7.59
CA THR A 135 -7.97 2.72 -7.55
C THR A 135 -7.42 2.52 -6.15
N PHE A 136 -7.67 1.34 -5.59
CA PHE A 136 -7.11 0.92 -4.31
C PHE A 136 -6.08 -0.18 -4.54
N ASP A 137 -4.81 0.19 -4.37
CA ASP A 137 -3.69 -0.70 -4.58
C ASP A 137 -3.03 -1.07 -3.26
N VAL A 138 -2.96 -2.37 -3.00
CA VAL A 138 -2.14 -2.91 -1.92
C VAL A 138 -0.99 -3.68 -2.52
N SER A 139 0.20 -3.39 -2.03
CA SER A 139 1.42 -4.03 -2.50
C SER A 139 2.23 -4.62 -1.36
N SER A 140 3.06 -5.58 -1.71
CA SER A 140 4.20 -6.03 -0.94
C SER A 140 5.40 -6.10 -1.89
N ASP A 141 6.57 -6.54 -1.44
CA ASP A 141 7.83 -6.48 -2.21
C ASP A 141 7.77 -7.21 -3.56
N PHE A 142 6.79 -8.08 -3.78
CA PHE A 142 6.70 -8.93 -4.97
C PHE A 142 5.37 -8.86 -5.74
N ALA A 143 4.41 -8.05 -5.28
CA ALA A 143 3.08 -8.04 -5.87
C ALA A 143 2.36 -6.70 -5.65
N GLY A 144 1.63 -6.25 -6.67
CA GLY A 144 0.60 -5.24 -6.55
C GLY A 144 -0.78 -5.87 -6.78
N ALA A 145 -1.75 -5.45 -5.99
CA ALA A 145 -3.12 -5.91 -6.05
C ALA A 145 -4.07 -4.72 -6.22
N ALA A 146 -4.81 -4.69 -7.33
CA ALA A 146 -5.88 -3.74 -7.56
C ALA A 146 -7.19 -4.30 -7.02
N ILE A 147 -7.82 -3.53 -6.14
CA ILE A 147 -8.91 -3.99 -5.27
C ILE A 147 -10.13 -3.08 -5.48
N THR A 148 -11.30 -3.69 -5.70
CA THR A 148 -12.55 -2.95 -5.86
C THR A 148 -13.72 -3.73 -5.27
N GLY A 149 -14.37 -3.18 -4.25
CA GLY A 149 -15.56 -3.81 -3.64
C GLY A 149 -15.25 -5.14 -2.95
N THR A 150 -14.13 -5.22 -2.23
CA THR A 150 -13.56 -6.48 -1.77
C THR A 150 -13.30 -6.46 -0.28
N VAL A 151 -13.62 -7.59 0.37
CA VAL A 151 -13.11 -7.94 1.70
C VAL A 151 -11.99 -8.94 1.52
N PHE A 152 -10.79 -8.59 1.96
CA PHE A 152 -9.59 -9.40 1.76
C PHE A 152 -8.70 -9.42 3.01
N ARG A 153 -7.85 -10.44 3.07
CA ARG A 153 -6.74 -10.53 4.02
C ARG A 153 -5.45 -10.68 3.24
N LEU A 154 -4.47 -9.84 3.56
CA LEU A 154 -3.13 -9.92 3.00
C LEU A 154 -2.14 -10.18 4.13
N ASN A 155 -1.43 -11.29 4.05
CA ASN A 155 -0.39 -11.65 4.98
C ASN A 155 0.95 -11.64 4.26
N HIS A 156 1.95 -10.95 4.81
CA HIS A 156 3.33 -11.00 4.34
C HIS A 156 4.24 -11.47 5.47
N ASP A 157 4.91 -12.59 5.24
CA ASP A 157 5.94 -13.14 6.11
C ASP A 157 7.31 -12.82 5.52
N SER A 158 7.99 -11.78 6.05
CA SER A 158 9.31 -11.36 5.57
C SER A 158 10.40 -12.39 5.90
N THR A 159 10.18 -13.31 6.85
CA THR A 159 11.16 -14.35 7.15
C THR A 159 11.14 -15.45 6.09
N LYS A 160 9.95 -15.79 5.59
CA LYS A 160 9.75 -16.76 4.49
C LYS A 160 9.78 -16.10 3.12
N GLN A 161 9.71 -14.76 3.08
CA GLN A 161 9.55 -13.97 1.86
C GLN A 161 8.32 -14.44 1.07
N GLU A 162 7.20 -14.61 1.78
CA GLU A 162 5.95 -15.10 1.22
C GLU A 162 4.82 -14.10 1.46
N THR A 163 4.01 -13.88 0.43
CA THR A 163 2.80 -13.05 0.50
C THR A 163 1.59 -13.89 0.16
N GLN A 164 0.63 -13.98 1.07
CA GLN A 164 -0.64 -14.66 0.85
C GLN A 164 -1.78 -13.65 0.81
N LEU A 165 -2.54 -13.67 -0.28
CA LEU A 165 -3.80 -12.94 -0.41
C LEU A 165 -4.96 -13.93 -0.32
N LYS A 166 -5.95 -13.62 0.51
CA LYS A 166 -7.24 -14.31 0.59
C LYS A 166 -8.35 -13.33 0.34
N VAL A 167 -9.29 -13.68 -0.53
CA VAL A 167 -10.45 -12.87 -0.86
C VAL A 167 -11.70 -13.50 -0.25
N TYR A 168 -12.33 -12.81 0.69
CA TYR A 168 -13.55 -13.27 1.37
C TYR A 168 -14.81 -12.89 0.62
N THR A 169 -14.79 -11.76 -0.09
CA THR A 169 -15.90 -11.25 -0.91
C THR A 169 -15.31 -10.31 -1.96
N GLY A 170 -15.89 -10.28 -3.15
CA GLY A 170 -15.43 -9.44 -4.26
C GLY A 170 -14.35 -10.12 -5.11
N GLU A 171 -13.51 -9.30 -5.73
CA GLU A 171 -12.48 -9.73 -6.67
C GLU A 171 -11.23 -8.86 -6.51
N VAL A 172 -10.06 -9.47 -6.73
CA VAL A 172 -8.77 -8.79 -6.74
C VAL A 172 -7.99 -9.21 -7.97
N LYS A 173 -7.48 -8.22 -8.70
CA LYS A 173 -6.46 -8.44 -9.73
C LYS A 173 -5.10 -8.31 -9.07
N ILE A 174 -4.28 -9.34 -9.14
CA ILE A 174 -2.93 -9.35 -8.55
C ILE A 174 -1.88 -9.59 -9.63
N SER A 175 -0.76 -8.90 -9.55
CA SER A 175 0.31 -8.94 -10.56
C SER A 175 1.69 -8.75 -9.94
N ASN A 176 2.72 -9.31 -10.58
CA ASN A 176 4.12 -8.97 -10.34
C ASN A 176 4.61 -7.75 -11.14
N ALA A 177 3.76 -7.20 -12.03
CA ALA A 177 4.02 -6.03 -12.86
C ALA A 177 2.79 -5.09 -12.81
N PRO A 178 2.54 -4.43 -11.67
CA PRO A 178 1.32 -3.65 -11.44
C PRO A 178 1.08 -2.57 -12.50
N GLU A 179 2.13 -1.96 -13.04
CA GLU A 179 2.05 -0.97 -14.12
C GLU A 179 1.50 -1.52 -15.45
N LYS A 180 1.46 -2.85 -15.61
CA LYS A 180 0.95 -3.53 -16.81
C LYS A 180 -0.36 -4.29 -16.57
N MET A 181 -0.98 -4.13 -15.41
CA MET A 181 -2.14 -4.91 -15.01
C MET A 181 -3.33 -4.77 -15.97
N ASP A 182 -3.50 -3.61 -16.61
CA ASP A 182 -4.57 -3.36 -17.60
C ASP A 182 -4.26 -3.92 -19.00
N THR A 183 -2.99 -4.23 -19.29
CA THR A 183 -2.54 -4.71 -20.61
C THR A 183 -2.43 -6.22 -20.71
N LEU A 184 -2.32 -6.90 -19.57
CA LEU A 184 -2.15 -8.34 -19.49
C LEU A 184 -3.50 -9.04 -19.24
N THR A 185 -3.76 -10.14 -19.94
CA THR A 185 -4.97 -10.95 -19.73
C THR A 185 -4.91 -11.69 -18.39
N PRO A 186 -5.86 -11.47 -17.46
CA PRO A 186 -5.86 -12.13 -16.16
C PRO A 186 -6.10 -13.64 -16.23
N GLN A 187 -5.33 -14.42 -15.47
CA GLN A 187 -5.52 -15.85 -15.28
C GLN A 187 -6.50 -16.10 -14.12
N THR A 188 -7.55 -16.89 -14.35
CA THR A 188 -8.53 -17.26 -13.31
C THR A 188 -8.12 -18.49 -12.52
N ILE A 189 -8.18 -18.42 -11.18
CA ILE A 189 -7.93 -19.57 -10.30
C ILE A 189 -9.04 -20.62 -10.48
N GLY A 190 -8.65 -21.87 -10.74
CA GLY A 190 -9.58 -22.99 -10.94
C GLY A 190 -10.15 -23.11 -12.37
N GLY A 191 -9.74 -22.25 -13.30
CA GLY A 191 -10.07 -22.41 -14.72
C GLY A 191 -9.23 -23.52 -15.35
N SER A 192 -9.87 -24.56 -15.87
CA SER A 192 -9.22 -25.64 -16.61
C SER A 192 -8.42 -25.08 -17.78
N GLN A 193 -7.09 -25.05 -17.68
CA GLN A 193 -6.25 -24.91 -18.88
C GLN A 193 -6.47 -26.17 -19.73
N ARG A 194 -7.20 -26.04 -20.85
CA ARG A 194 -7.17 -27.08 -21.89
C ARG A 194 -5.72 -27.21 -22.34
N ARG A 195 -5.04 -28.31 -21.97
CA ARG A 195 -3.71 -28.62 -22.50
C ARG A 195 -3.87 -29.03 -23.96
N GLN A 196 -3.55 -28.14 -24.89
CA GLN A 196 -3.22 -28.54 -26.24
C GLN A 196 -1.77 -29.01 -26.23
N ILE A 197 -1.55 -30.30 -26.46
CA ILE A 197 -0.21 -30.89 -26.56
C ILE A 197 0.25 -30.65 -28.00
N GLU A 198 1.23 -29.77 -28.20
CA GLU A 198 1.90 -29.59 -29.49
C GLU A 198 3.10 -30.53 -29.62
N GLY A 199 3.37 -30.98 -30.85
CA GLY A 199 4.42 -31.96 -31.20
C GLY A 199 5.86 -31.51 -30.94
N PRO A 200 6.88 -32.33 -31.29
CA PRO A 200 8.27 -32.11 -30.89
C PRO A 200 8.84 -30.81 -31.44
N ARG A 201 9.52 -30.05 -30.57
CA ARG A 201 9.95 -28.66 -30.79
C ARG A 201 11.48 -28.57 -31.02
N GLN A 202 11.90 -27.82 -32.04
CA GLN A 202 13.30 -27.46 -32.29
C GLN A 202 13.90 -26.69 -31.10
N VAL A 203 15.20 -26.91 -30.83
CA VAL A 203 15.91 -26.32 -29.68
C VAL A 203 16.36 -24.89 -30.01
N PRO A 204 16.11 -23.87 -29.17
CA PRO A 204 16.48 -22.48 -29.45
C PRO A 204 17.94 -22.16 -29.11
N GLY A 205 18.48 -21.13 -29.79
CA GLY A 205 19.73 -20.46 -29.43
C GLY A 205 19.67 -19.71 -28.09
N PRO A 206 20.74 -19.01 -27.68
CA PRO A 206 20.91 -18.52 -26.31
C PRO A 206 19.79 -17.57 -25.85
N THR A 207 19.23 -17.85 -24.67
CA THR A 207 18.02 -17.23 -24.13
C THR A 207 18.30 -15.86 -23.52
N GLN A 208 17.62 -14.82 -24.02
CA GLN A 208 17.44 -13.58 -23.28
C GLN A 208 16.36 -13.83 -22.21
N ILE A 209 16.72 -13.76 -20.92
CA ILE A 209 15.77 -14.01 -19.83
C ILE A 209 14.79 -12.84 -19.76
N SER A 210 13.62 -12.98 -20.38
CA SER A 210 12.48 -12.10 -20.15
C SER A 210 11.89 -12.39 -18.77
N LEU A 211 11.56 -11.36 -18.00
CA LEU A 211 10.76 -11.52 -16.78
C LEU A 211 9.35 -11.96 -17.21
N ASP A 212 8.92 -13.15 -16.77
CA ASP A 212 7.55 -13.60 -17.00
C ASP A 212 6.58 -12.75 -16.17
N GLN A 213 5.90 -11.82 -16.84
CA GLN A 213 4.88 -10.95 -16.24
C GLN A 213 3.53 -11.67 -16.23
N TRP A 214 2.79 -11.55 -15.14
CA TRP A 214 1.51 -12.24 -14.99
C TRP A 214 0.48 -11.38 -14.26
N VAL A 215 -0.80 -11.69 -14.49
CA VAL A 215 -1.94 -11.16 -13.74
C VAL A 215 -2.84 -12.33 -13.37
N TYR A 216 -3.26 -12.42 -12.11
CA TYR A 216 -4.27 -13.38 -11.64
C TYR A 216 -5.51 -12.67 -11.14
N LEU A 217 -6.65 -13.33 -11.33
CA LEU A 217 -7.94 -12.93 -10.81
C LEU A 217 -8.31 -13.82 -9.63
N VAL A 218 -8.32 -13.22 -8.43
CA VAL A 218 -8.64 -13.90 -7.17
C VAL A 218 -10.02 -13.47 -6.72
N ARG A 219 -10.96 -14.41 -6.66
CA ARG A 219 -12.37 -14.15 -6.34
C ARG A 219 -12.74 -14.63 -4.94
N ASN A 220 -14.00 -14.44 -4.61
CA ASN A 220 -14.64 -14.94 -3.39
C ASN A 220 -14.21 -16.37 -3.00
N MET A 221 -13.74 -16.51 -1.76
CA MET A 221 -13.22 -17.74 -1.18
C MET A 221 -12.03 -18.35 -1.93
N GLN A 222 -11.26 -17.52 -2.65
CA GLN A 222 -10.01 -17.91 -3.29
C GLN A 222 -8.80 -17.26 -2.65
N GLN A 223 -7.67 -17.94 -2.80
CA GLN A 223 -6.40 -17.52 -2.27
C GLN A 223 -5.28 -17.73 -3.28
N ILE A 224 -4.25 -16.91 -3.14
CA ILE A 224 -3.00 -16.99 -3.88
C ILE A 224 -1.84 -16.73 -2.93
N THR A 225 -0.76 -17.50 -3.07
CA THR A 225 0.48 -17.30 -2.34
C THR A 225 1.61 -17.07 -3.33
N ILE A 226 2.39 -16.02 -3.08
CA ILE A 226 3.51 -15.57 -3.92
C ILE A 226 4.78 -15.67 -3.09
N GLY A 227 5.84 -16.20 -3.68
CA GLY A 227 7.15 -16.35 -3.04
C GLY A 227 8.11 -15.21 -3.35
N ALA A 228 9.30 -15.31 -2.74
CA ALA A 228 10.39 -14.32 -2.80
C ALA A 228 10.89 -13.94 -4.20
N ASN A 229 10.56 -14.74 -5.21
CA ASN A 229 10.96 -14.53 -6.59
C ASN A 229 9.85 -13.88 -7.44
N GLY A 230 8.77 -13.41 -6.81
CA GLY A 230 7.59 -12.91 -7.52
C GLY A 230 6.85 -13.99 -8.30
N LYS A 231 7.12 -15.28 -8.04
CA LYS A 231 6.39 -16.39 -8.65
C LYS A 231 5.29 -16.87 -7.72
N VAL A 232 4.21 -17.30 -8.32
CA VAL A 232 3.07 -17.91 -7.63
C VAL A 232 3.51 -19.28 -7.09
N LYS A 233 3.46 -19.45 -5.76
CA LYS A 233 3.71 -20.73 -5.08
C LYS A 233 2.48 -21.61 -5.05
N SER A 234 1.31 -21.02 -4.82
CA SER A 234 0.04 -21.75 -4.79
C SER A 234 -1.14 -20.86 -5.13
N THR A 235 -2.17 -21.48 -5.70
CA THR A 235 -3.51 -20.90 -5.85
C THR A 235 -4.54 -21.93 -5.43
N GLY A 236 -5.72 -21.49 -5.03
CA GLY A 236 -6.82 -22.40 -4.74
C GLY A 236 -7.99 -21.72 -4.05
N SER A 237 -8.92 -22.53 -3.59
CA SER A 237 -10.01 -22.08 -2.73
C SER A 237 -9.71 -22.36 -1.27
N PHE A 238 -10.34 -21.62 -0.36
CA PHE A 238 -10.34 -21.89 1.08
C PHE A 238 -11.78 -21.98 1.58
N LYS A 239 -11.97 -22.54 2.77
CA LYS A 239 -13.29 -22.72 3.39
C LYS A 239 -13.33 -22.02 4.74
N ALA A 240 -14.50 -21.56 5.13
CA ALA A 240 -14.70 -20.83 6.39
C ALA A 240 -14.34 -21.68 7.64
N ASN A 241 -14.35 -23.01 7.54
CA ASN A 241 -13.97 -23.92 8.61
C ASN A 241 -12.49 -24.33 8.59
N ASP A 242 -11.69 -23.83 7.66
CA ASP A 242 -10.24 -24.09 7.64
C ASP A 242 -9.59 -23.54 8.91
N ARG A 243 -8.56 -24.22 9.41
CA ARG A 243 -7.90 -23.87 10.68
C ARG A 243 -7.45 -22.41 10.75
N ASP A 244 -6.96 -21.87 9.63
CA ASP A 244 -6.48 -20.49 9.55
C ASP A 244 -7.63 -19.46 9.62
N GLU A 245 -8.84 -19.84 9.20
CA GLU A 245 -10.04 -18.99 9.29
C GLU A 245 -10.65 -19.00 10.71
N GLN A 246 -10.17 -19.89 11.58
CA GLN A 246 -10.65 -20.02 12.95
C GLN A 246 -9.85 -19.21 13.98
N THR A 247 -8.87 -18.43 13.52
CA THR A 247 -8.03 -17.59 14.37
C THR A 247 -8.81 -16.43 15.00
N ASP A 248 -8.35 -15.95 16.16
CA ASP A 248 -8.93 -14.79 16.84
C ASP A 248 -8.89 -13.54 15.95
N TRP A 249 -7.88 -13.42 15.09
CA TRP A 249 -7.75 -12.31 14.15
C TRP A 249 -8.89 -12.32 13.12
N VAL A 250 -9.14 -13.45 12.46
CA VAL A 250 -10.20 -13.57 11.45
C VAL A 250 -11.58 -13.40 12.09
N LYS A 251 -11.84 -14.10 13.20
CA LYS A 251 -13.12 -14.01 13.93
C LYS A 251 -13.43 -12.59 14.38
N TRP A 252 -12.44 -11.87 14.91
CA TRP A 252 -12.59 -10.49 15.35
C TRP A 252 -12.92 -9.54 14.18
N ASN A 253 -12.25 -9.70 13.04
CA ASN A 253 -12.54 -8.90 11.84
C ASN A 253 -13.94 -9.14 11.31
N LEU A 254 -14.37 -10.40 11.20
CA LEU A 254 -15.71 -10.77 10.75
C LEU A 254 -16.79 -10.20 11.68
N ALA A 255 -16.57 -10.27 13.01
CA ALA A 255 -17.48 -9.68 13.98
C ALA A 255 -17.56 -8.15 13.83
N ARG A 256 -16.41 -7.49 13.63
CA ARG A 256 -16.34 -6.03 13.47
C ARG A 256 -16.99 -5.57 12.15
N ASP A 257 -16.81 -6.33 11.07
CA ASP A 257 -17.45 -6.02 9.78
C ASP A 257 -18.98 -6.10 9.82
N ARG A 258 -19.54 -6.99 10.66
CA ARG A 258 -20.99 -7.07 10.91
C ARG A 258 -21.50 -5.85 11.67
N GLN A 259 -20.73 -5.34 12.63
CA GLN A 259 -21.10 -4.15 13.41
C GLN A 259 -21.06 -2.87 12.57
N SER A 260 -20.08 -2.75 11.66
CA SER A 260 -19.94 -1.59 10.77
C SER A 260 -20.89 -1.59 9.57
N GLY A 261 -21.64 -2.68 9.33
CA GLY A 261 -22.64 -2.78 8.26
C GLY A 261 -24.05 -2.28 8.63
N ASN A 262 -24.29 -2.02 9.92
CA ASN A 262 -25.59 -1.56 10.46
C ASN A 262 -25.61 -0.05 10.78
N ARG A 263 -24.69 0.74 10.19
CA ARG A 263 -24.61 2.19 10.37
C ARG A 263 -24.76 2.91 9.05
#